data_AF-A0A7Y6Y4S2-F1
#
_entry.id   AF-A0A7Y6Y4S2-F1
#
_cell.length_a   1.000
_cell.length_b   1.000
_cell.length_c   1.000
_cell.angle_alpha   90.00
_cell.angle_beta   90.00
_cell.angle_gamma   90.00
#
_symmetry.space_group_name_H-M   'P 1'
#
loop_
_entity.id
_entity.type
_entity.pdbx_description
1 polymer ?
#
loop_
_entity_poly.entity_id
_entity_poly.type
_entity_poly.pdbx_seq_one_letter_code
_entity_poly.pdbx_strand_id
1 'polypeptide(L)'
;MKIIYKVTLVLLISIAFGAKKLDIAQNVNNLIATYKGSTDDYQYKFVDDKNTEFLFYDFDNEEEEESEENENSIDLTDNKYIGKKFAITWKIKKIAELDENGEETGKFDEVKSIVSLKEVK
;
A
#
# COMPACT_ATOMS: atom_id res chain seq x y z
N MET A 1 -36.37 -10.52 62.23
CA MET A 1 -35.22 -11.47 62.25
C MET A 1 -34.14 -10.93 61.32
N LYS A 2 -32.92 -10.69 61.82
CA LYS A 2 -31.77 -10.34 61.00
C LYS A 2 -31.08 -11.64 60.57
N ILE A 3 -30.98 -11.88 59.27
CA ILE A 3 -30.38 -13.10 58.72
C ILE A 3 -29.06 -12.73 58.01
N ILE A 4 -28.09 -13.62 58.19
CA ILE A 4 -26.67 -13.42 58.02
C ILE A 4 -26.26 -13.60 56.55
N TYR A 5 -25.25 -12.79 56.19
CA TYR A 5 -24.44 -12.70 54.97
C TYR A 5 -24.27 -13.95 54.11
N LYS A 6 -24.33 -13.74 52.79
CA LYS A 6 -23.61 -14.55 51.80
C LYS A 6 -22.82 -13.60 50.89
N VAL A 7 -21.52 -13.48 51.16
CA VAL A 7 -20.57 -12.85 50.25
C VAL A 7 -20.27 -13.89 49.16
N THR A 8 -20.90 -13.73 48.01
CA THR A 8 -20.62 -14.54 46.82
C THR A 8 -19.38 -13.96 46.15
N LEU A 9 -18.26 -14.67 46.23
CA LEU A 9 -17.05 -14.35 45.50
C LEU A 9 -17.27 -14.66 44.01
N VAL A 10 -17.61 -13.63 43.24
CA VAL A 10 -17.71 -13.72 41.78
C VAL A 10 -16.27 -13.75 41.24
N LEU A 11 -15.87 -14.87 40.65
CA LEU A 11 -14.59 -14.99 39.94
C LEU A 11 -14.60 -14.04 38.75
N LEU A 12 -13.83 -12.97 38.85
CA LEU A 12 -13.53 -12.06 37.75
C LEU A 12 -12.54 -12.76 36.82
N ILE A 13 -13.05 -13.40 35.77
CA ILE A 13 -12.22 -13.91 34.67
C ILE A 13 -11.78 -12.68 33.89
N SER A 14 -10.58 -12.18 34.19
CA SER A 14 -9.89 -11.23 33.33
C SER A 14 -9.50 -11.96 32.05
N ILE A 15 -10.34 -11.85 31.03
CA ILE A 15 -9.91 -12.15 29.66
C ILE A 15 -8.87 -11.09 29.33
N ALA A 16 -7.60 -11.40 29.55
CA ALA A 16 -6.52 -10.68 28.94
C ALA A 16 -6.67 -10.94 27.43
N PHE A 17 -7.42 -10.06 26.76
CA PHE A 17 -7.26 -9.88 25.33
C PHE A 17 -5.80 -9.46 25.16
N GLY A 18 -4.95 -10.46 24.96
CA GLY A 18 -3.65 -10.26 24.36
C GLY A 18 -3.97 -9.66 23.01
N ALA A 19 -4.00 -8.33 22.96
CA ALA A 19 -3.85 -7.61 21.72
C ALA A 19 -2.51 -8.09 21.18
N LYS A 20 -2.55 -9.14 20.35
CA LYS A 20 -1.59 -9.26 19.27
C LYS A 20 -1.74 -7.91 18.60
N LYS A 21 -0.78 -7.03 18.85
CA LYS A 21 -0.53 -5.92 17.95
C LYS A 21 -0.40 -6.61 16.62
N LEU A 22 -1.48 -6.61 15.85
CA LEU A 22 -1.42 -6.89 14.45
C LEU A 22 -0.46 -5.80 13.99
N ASP A 23 0.78 -6.18 13.71
CA ASP A 23 1.70 -5.35 12.97
C ASP A 23 1.02 -5.15 11.62
N ILE A 24 0.07 -4.20 11.58
CA ILE A 24 -0.19 -3.37 10.43
C ILE A 24 1.02 -2.43 10.36
N ALA A 25 2.23 -3.02 10.28
CA ALA A 25 3.29 -2.41 9.52
C ALA A 25 2.67 -2.31 8.14
N GLN A 26 2.23 -1.11 7.78
CA GLN A 26 1.77 -0.81 6.45
C GLN A 26 2.74 -1.50 5.49
N ASN A 27 2.23 -2.31 4.56
CA ASN A 27 2.98 -3.27 3.74
C ASN A 27 3.83 -2.52 2.70
N VAL A 28 4.69 -1.65 3.20
CA VAL A 28 5.47 -0.64 2.50
C VAL A 28 6.83 -1.24 2.26
N ASN A 29 7.11 -1.47 0.99
CA ASN A 29 8.30 -2.10 0.48
C ASN A 29 9.20 -1.03 -0.14
N ASN A 30 10.52 -1.26 -0.07
CA ASN A 30 11.50 -0.38 -0.69
C ASN A 30 12.24 -1.12 -1.79
N LEU A 31 12.47 -0.43 -2.90
CA LEU A 31 13.13 -0.97 -4.09
C LEU A 31 14.05 0.09 -4.67
N ILE A 32 15.21 -0.31 -5.18
CA ILE A 32 16.01 0.55 -6.06
C ILE A 32 16.03 -0.09 -7.44
N ALA A 33 15.49 0.59 -8.43
CA ALA A 33 15.35 0.05 -9.78
C ALA A 33 15.39 1.15 -10.84
N THR A 34 15.67 0.73 -12.08
CA THR A 34 15.74 1.61 -13.24
C THR A 34 14.40 1.65 -13.95
N TYR A 35 13.86 2.85 -14.18
CA TYR A 35 12.62 3.01 -14.95
C TYR A 35 12.84 2.67 -16.43
N LYS A 36 11.95 1.88 -17.01
CA LYS A 36 12.02 1.41 -18.40
C LYS A 36 10.90 1.95 -19.29
N GLY A 37 10.01 2.78 -18.75
CA GLY A 37 8.81 3.25 -19.45
C GLY A 37 7.55 2.52 -18.97
N SER A 38 6.42 2.83 -19.60
CA SER A 38 5.15 2.15 -19.35
C SER A 38 4.96 0.92 -20.25
N THR A 39 4.19 -0.05 -19.78
CA THR A 39 3.73 -1.20 -20.58
C THR A 39 2.51 -0.82 -21.44
N ASP A 40 2.09 -1.70 -22.34
CA ASP A 40 0.87 -1.54 -23.14
C ASP A 40 -0.40 -1.48 -22.27
N ASP A 41 -0.35 -2.09 -21.08
CA ASP A 41 -1.39 -2.03 -20.05
C ASP A 41 -1.24 -0.81 -19.12
N TYR A 42 -0.48 0.21 -19.54
CA TYR A 42 -0.23 1.46 -18.82
C TYR A 42 0.46 1.33 -17.46
N GLN A 43 1.10 0.19 -17.16
CA GLN A 43 1.83 0.00 -15.90
C GLN A 43 3.25 0.55 -15.99
N TYR A 44 3.74 1.19 -14.93
CA TYR A 44 5.12 1.66 -14.87
C TYR A 44 6.09 0.50 -14.66
N LYS A 45 7.01 0.29 -15.60
CA LYS A 45 7.98 -0.80 -15.56
C LYS A 45 9.32 -0.35 -14.99
N PHE A 46 9.79 -1.08 -14.00
CA PHE A 46 11.11 -0.92 -13.39
C PHE A 46 11.89 -2.23 -13.42
N VAL A 47 13.20 -2.13 -13.56
CA VAL A 47 14.11 -3.29 -13.55
C VAL A 47 15.23 -3.05 -12.54
N ASP A 48 15.40 -3.97 -11.61
CA ASP A 48 16.47 -3.91 -10.60
C ASP A 48 17.83 -4.38 -11.15
N ASP A 49 18.88 -4.29 -10.33
CA ASP A 49 20.23 -4.70 -10.72
C ASP A 49 20.36 -6.23 -10.94
N LYS A 50 19.35 -7.01 -10.55
CA LYS A 50 19.27 -8.47 -10.76
C LYS A 50 18.45 -8.82 -12.01
N ASN A 51 18.05 -7.84 -12.81
CA ASN A 51 17.13 -7.97 -13.94
C ASN A 51 15.73 -8.49 -13.55
N THR A 52 15.31 -8.27 -12.31
CA THR A 52 13.95 -8.55 -11.85
C THR A 52 13.04 -7.41 -12.28
N GLU A 53 11.94 -7.73 -12.94
CA GLU A 53 10.94 -6.76 -13.38
C GLU A 53 9.91 -6.47 -12.29
N PHE A 54 9.61 -5.19 -12.11
CA PHE A 54 8.59 -4.69 -11.20
C PHE A 54 7.63 -3.81 -11.99
N LEU A 55 6.34 -4.15 -11.94
CA LEU A 55 5.26 -3.40 -12.57
C LEU A 55 4.42 -2.74 -11.48
N PHE A 56 4.18 -1.44 -11.63
CA PHE A 56 3.34 -0.64 -10.75
C PHE A 56 2.14 -0.11 -11.52
N TYR A 57 0.96 -0.20 -10.92
CA TYR A 57 -0.29 0.20 -11.53
C TYR A 57 -0.46 1.72 -11.56
N ASP A 58 -0.23 2.37 -10.42
CA ASP A 58 -0.43 3.79 -10.22
C ASP A 58 0.50 4.35 -9.12
N PHE A 59 0.33 5.64 -8.84
CA PHE A 59 0.78 6.26 -7.60
C PHE A 59 -0.35 6.17 -6.57
N ASP A 60 0.04 5.94 -5.33
CA ASP A 60 -0.88 5.82 -4.21
C ASP A 60 -1.29 7.22 -3.75
N ASN A 61 -2.28 7.78 -4.43
CA ASN A 61 -2.82 9.11 -4.15
C ASN A 61 -3.76 9.12 -2.94
N GLU A 62 -3.38 8.53 -1.80
CA GLU A 62 -4.22 8.59 -0.58
C GLU A 62 -4.36 10.03 -0.03
N GLU A 63 -3.58 11.00 -0.53
CA GLU A 63 -3.60 12.41 -0.13
C GLU A 63 -4.25 13.33 -1.20
N GLU A 64 -5.30 12.88 -1.89
CA GLU A 64 -5.98 13.65 -2.94
C GLU A 64 -6.80 14.86 -2.46
N GLU A 65 -6.69 15.31 -1.20
CA GLU A 65 -7.46 16.47 -0.71
C GLU A 65 -6.67 17.70 -0.21
N GLU A 66 -5.37 17.65 0.09
CA GLU A 66 -4.66 18.86 0.61
C GLU A 66 -3.17 18.94 0.25
N SER A 67 -2.77 18.81 -1.01
CA SER A 67 -1.36 19.02 -1.41
C SER A 67 -1.22 19.62 -2.81
N GLU A 68 -1.67 20.87 -2.97
CA GLU A 68 -1.43 21.69 -4.18
C GLU A 68 0.05 22.05 -4.41
N GLU A 69 0.99 21.61 -3.57
CA GLU A 69 2.41 21.98 -3.69
C GLU A 69 3.36 20.80 -3.37
N ASN A 70 3.36 19.73 -4.19
CA ASN A 70 4.48 18.79 -4.21
C ASN A 70 5.52 19.26 -5.24
N GLU A 71 6.46 20.10 -4.79
CA GLU A 71 7.52 20.76 -5.59
C GLU A 71 8.49 19.83 -6.35
N ASN A 72 8.25 18.51 -6.39
CA ASN A 72 9.08 17.53 -7.10
C ASN A 72 8.26 16.31 -7.60
N SER A 73 7.05 16.53 -8.10
CA SER A 73 6.27 15.44 -8.71
C SER A 73 7.01 14.87 -9.93
N ILE A 74 7.58 13.68 -9.77
CA ILE A 74 8.18 12.94 -10.89
C ILE A 74 7.02 12.42 -11.73
N ASP A 75 6.85 13.02 -12.91
CA ASP A 75 5.91 12.54 -13.91
C ASP A 75 6.55 11.44 -14.76
N LEU A 76 6.29 10.18 -14.42
CA LEU A 76 6.81 9.02 -15.17
C LEU A 76 6.25 8.89 -16.59
N THR A 77 5.26 9.69 -16.98
CA THR A 77 4.82 9.76 -18.38
C THR A 77 5.81 10.56 -19.25
N ASP A 78 6.70 11.35 -18.64
CA ASP A 78 7.76 12.06 -19.34
C ASP A 78 8.94 11.11 -19.65
N ASN A 79 9.23 10.96 -20.94
CA ASN A 79 10.32 10.12 -21.44
C ASN A 79 11.69 10.49 -20.88
N LYS A 80 11.90 11.70 -20.34
CA LYS A 80 13.17 12.10 -19.71
C LYS A 80 13.57 11.22 -18.52
N TYR A 81 12.63 10.51 -17.91
CA TYR A 81 12.89 9.63 -16.78
C TYR A 81 13.26 8.21 -17.19
N ILE A 82 13.07 7.83 -18.46
CA ILE A 82 13.43 6.50 -18.95
C ILE A 82 14.94 6.29 -18.80
N GLY A 83 15.33 5.14 -18.25
CA GLY A 83 16.72 4.78 -18.00
C GLY A 83 17.30 5.36 -16.70
N LYS A 84 16.55 6.19 -15.97
CA LYS A 84 16.98 6.70 -14.67
C LYS A 84 16.71 5.70 -13.54
N LYS A 85 17.56 5.75 -12.51
CA LYS A 85 17.46 4.90 -11.32
C LYS A 85 16.71 5.63 -10.21
N PHE A 86 15.80 4.92 -9.55
CA PHE A 86 14.96 5.48 -8.50
C PHE A 86 15.01 4.62 -7.24
N ALA A 87 14.96 5.28 -6.09
CA ALA A 87 14.53 4.68 -4.83
C ALA A 87 13.00 4.81 -4.79
N ILE A 88 12.33 3.66 -4.74
CA ILE A 88 10.89 3.49 -4.86
C ILE A 88 10.38 2.94 -3.54
N THR A 89 9.41 3.60 -2.95
CA THR A 89 8.62 3.07 -1.84
C THR A 89 7.24 2.71 -2.39
N TRP A 90 6.78 1.49 -2.16
CA TRP A 90 5.54 0.98 -2.77
C TRP A 90 4.77 0.07 -1.81
N LYS A 91 3.47 -0.08 -2.04
CA LYS A 91 2.61 -0.97 -1.27
C LYS A 91 1.69 -1.79 -2.17
N ILE A 92 1.09 -2.83 -1.61
CA ILE A 92 0.02 -3.57 -2.28
C ILE A 92 -1.31 -2.88 -1.94
N LYS A 93 -2.08 -2.51 -2.97
CA LYS A 93 -3.43 -1.95 -2.87
C LYS A 93 -4.43 -2.96 -3.42
N LYS A 94 -5.63 -2.98 -2.85
CA LYS A 94 -6.76 -3.75 -3.38
C LYS A 94 -7.61 -2.84 -4.26
N ILE A 95 -7.84 -3.26 -5.50
CA ILE A 95 -8.75 -2.60 -6.44
C ILE A 95 -9.94 -3.52 -6.70
N ALA A 96 -11.14 -2.95 -6.85
CA ALA A 96 -12.33 -3.73 -7.16
C ALA A 96 -12.26 -4.26 -8.60
N GLU A 97 -12.57 -5.54 -8.79
CA GLU A 97 -12.76 -6.11 -10.11
C GLU A 97 -14.10 -5.64 -10.67
N LEU A 98 -14.05 -5.00 -11.84
CA LEU A 98 -15.23 -4.50 -12.55
C LEU A 98 -15.67 -5.50 -13.61
N ASP A 99 -16.99 -5.65 -13.78
CA ASP A 99 -17.57 -6.47 -14.85
C ASP A 99 -17.57 -5.75 -16.21
N GLU A 100 -18.13 -6.40 -17.24
CA GLU A 100 -18.21 -5.85 -18.59
C GLU A 100 -19.05 -4.56 -18.72
N ASN A 101 -19.88 -4.27 -17.71
CA ASN A 101 -20.70 -3.06 -17.62
C ASN A 101 -20.04 -1.99 -16.74
N GLY A 102 -18.87 -2.28 -16.17
CA GLY A 102 -18.16 -1.41 -15.23
C GLY A 102 -18.70 -1.46 -13.80
N GLU A 103 -19.51 -2.48 -13.45
CA GLU A 103 -20.04 -2.65 -12.09
C GLU A 103 -19.09 -3.49 -11.23
N GLU A 104 -19.00 -3.18 -9.94
CA GLU A 104 -18.18 -3.95 -9.00
C GLU A 104 -18.71 -5.37 -8.84
N THR A 105 -17.85 -6.36 -9.08
CA THR A 105 -18.21 -7.78 -8.92
C THR A 105 -18.21 -8.25 -7.46
N GLY A 106 -17.72 -7.42 -6.53
CA GLY A 106 -17.45 -7.78 -5.14
C GLY A 106 -16.15 -8.56 -4.92
N LYS A 107 -15.35 -8.78 -5.98
CA LYS A 107 -13.99 -9.32 -5.89
C LYS A 107 -12.96 -8.19 -5.94
N PHE A 108 -11.75 -8.49 -5.48
CA PHE A 108 -10.65 -7.54 -5.45
C PHE A 108 -9.38 -8.15 -6.02
N ASP A 109 -8.67 -7.36 -6.81
CA ASP A 109 -7.32 -7.65 -7.27
C ASP A 109 -6.27 -6.91 -6.43
N GLU A 110 -5.12 -7.52 -6.27
CA GLU A 110 -3.98 -6.93 -5.56
C GLU A 110 -2.97 -6.37 -6.57
N VAL A 111 -2.76 -5.05 -6.52
CA VAL A 111 -1.84 -4.33 -7.42
C VAL A 111 -0.75 -3.62 -6.62
N LYS A 112 0.43 -3.44 -7.24
CA LYS A 112 1.50 -2.63 -6.64
C LYS A 112 1.29 -1.17 -6.98
N SER A 113 1.33 -0.30 -5.97
CA SER A 113 1.17 1.14 -6.12
C SER A 113 2.38 1.88 -5.51
N ILE A 114 2.85 2.92 -6.19
CA ILE A 114 4.01 3.71 -5.78
C ILE A 114 3.57 4.75 -4.75
N VAL A 115 4.13 4.66 -3.54
CA VAL A 115 3.89 5.63 -2.46
C VAL A 115 4.84 6.82 -2.58
N SER A 116 6.11 6.56 -2.90
CA SER A 116 7.07 7.63 -3.14
C SER A 116 8.15 7.22 -4.12
N LEU A 117 8.71 8.22 -4.79
CA LEU A 117 9.73 8.04 -5.80
C LEU A 117 10.80 9.11 -5.66
N LYS A 118 12.07 8.71 -5.68
CA LYS A 118 13.20 9.64 -5.63
C LYS A 118 14.30 9.21 -6.60
N GLU A 119 14.70 10.10 -7.50
CA GLU A 119 15.82 9.85 -8.41
C GLU A 119 17.12 9.65 -7.61
N VAL A 120 17.83 8.57 -7.92
CA VAL A 120 19.15 8.28 -7.37
C VAL A 120 20.18 8.76 -8.37
N LYS A 121 20.95 9.77 -7.98
CA LYS A 121 22.05 10.33 -8.78
C LYS A 121 23.29 9.44 -8.72
#